data_AF-A0A2N6P7S3-F1
#
_entry.id   AF-A0A2N6P7S3-F1
#
_cell.length_a   1.000
_cell.length_b   1.000
_cell.length_c   1.000
_cell.angle_alpha   90.00
_cell.angle_beta   90.00
_cell.angle_gamma   90.00
#
_symmetry.space_group_name_H-M   'P 1'
#
loop_
_entity.id
_entity.type
_entity.pdbx_description
1 polymer ?
#
loop_
_entity_poly.entity_id
_entity_poly.type
_entity_poly.pdbx_seq_one_letter_code
_entity_poly.pdbx_strand_id
1 'polypeptide(L)'
;MKIGDKLKGRITGIQPYGAFVELETGDTGLIHISEIRTGFIENIHEALKVDEEVQVQVVDLDEFTGKASLSIRTLEEEKHQFPRRRRFSSDRFNYGFAPLKRMMPIWTKEALQHLKKQKN
;
A
#
# COMPACT_ATOMS: atom_id res chain seq x y z
N MET A 1 -20.27 -11.87 -8.01
CA MET A 1 -19.10 -11.01 -7.73
C MET A 1 -18.50 -11.41 -6.38
N LYS A 2 -17.18 -11.38 -6.19
CA LYS A 2 -16.55 -11.62 -4.87
C LYS A 2 -15.70 -10.43 -4.44
N ILE A 3 -15.50 -10.29 -3.12
CA ILE A 3 -14.59 -9.29 -2.55
C ILE A 3 -13.17 -9.55 -3.05
N GLY A 4 -12.50 -8.50 -3.54
CA GLY A 4 -11.15 -8.53 -4.10
C GLY A 4 -11.09 -8.75 -5.61
N ASP A 5 -12.20 -9.06 -6.28
CA ASP A 5 -12.24 -9.20 -7.74
C ASP A 5 -11.94 -7.86 -8.41
N LYS A 6 -11.21 -7.92 -9.53
CA LYS A 6 -10.89 -6.75 -10.37
C LYS A 6 -11.78 -6.78 -11.59
N LEU A 7 -12.62 -5.76 -11.73
CA LEU A 7 -13.61 -5.65 -12.80
C LEU A 7 -13.41 -4.35 -13.56
N LYS A 8 -13.96 -4.31 -14.77
CA LYS A 8 -14.11 -3.09 -15.54
C LYS A 8 -15.53 -2.58 -15.40
N GLY A 9 -15.66 -1.26 -15.42
CA GLY A 9 -16.95 -0.61 -15.41
C GLY A 9 -16.88 0.78 -16.02
N ARG A 10 -18.05 1.32 -16.34
CA ARG A 10 -18.22 2.63 -16.94
C ARG A 10 -18.78 3.61 -15.91
N ILE A 11 -18.23 4.81 -15.85
CA ILE A 11 -18.70 5.84 -14.93
C ILE A 11 -20.01 6.41 -15.43
N THR A 12 -21.10 6.21 -14.70
CA THR A 12 -22.43 6.71 -15.06
C THR A 12 -22.70 8.10 -14.48
N GLY A 13 -22.05 8.45 -13.37
CA GLY A 13 -22.22 9.74 -12.72
C GLY A 13 -21.18 10.03 -11.66
N ILE A 14 -20.95 11.31 -11.42
CA ILE A 14 -19.99 11.80 -10.42
C ILE A 14 -20.73 12.70 -9.44
N GLN A 15 -20.46 12.52 -8.15
CA GLN A 15 -20.96 13.34 -7.07
C GLN A 15 -19.80 13.78 -6.16
N PRO A 16 -19.97 14.83 -5.33
CA PRO A 16 -18.87 15.35 -4.50
C PRO A 16 -18.28 14.34 -3.51
N TYR A 17 -19.04 13.30 -3.15
CA TYR A 17 -18.61 12.26 -2.22
C TYR A 17 -18.07 10.99 -2.92
N GLY A 18 -18.25 10.86 -4.24
CA GLY A 18 -17.87 9.63 -4.96
C GLY A 18 -18.35 9.57 -6.40
N ALA A 19 -18.03 8.46 -7.08
CA ALA A 19 -18.42 8.19 -8.45
C ALA A 19 -19.24 6.90 -8.54
N PHE A 20 -20.29 6.90 -9.36
CA PHE A 20 -21.08 5.72 -9.68
C PHE A 20 -20.50 5.03 -10.90
N VAL A 21 -20.34 3.72 -10.78
CA VAL A 21 -19.79 2.87 -11.82
C VAL A 21 -20.75 1.72 -12.08
N GLU A 22 -21.11 1.55 -13.34
CA GLU A 22 -21.83 0.38 -13.83
C GLU A 22 -20.79 -0.66 -14.27
N LEU A 23 -20.82 -1.84 -13.63
CA LEU A 23 -19.90 -2.92 -13.92
C LEU A 23 -20.39 -3.73 -15.12
N GLU A 24 -19.48 -4.37 -15.86
CA GLU A 24 -19.83 -5.26 -16.98
C GLU A 24 -20.75 -6.44 -16.57
N THR A 25 -20.79 -6.78 -15.28
CA THR A 25 -21.69 -7.82 -14.74
C THR A 25 -23.15 -7.38 -14.62
N GLY A 26 -23.45 -6.10 -14.86
CA GLY A 26 -24.78 -5.50 -14.70
C GLY A 26 -25.07 -4.99 -13.28
N ASP A 27 -24.11 -5.15 -12.35
CA ASP A 27 -24.20 -4.62 -11.00
C ASP A 27 -23.78 -3.14 -10.96
N THR A 28 -24.32 -2.40 -9.99
CA THR A 28 -23.95 -1.00 -9.77
C THR A 28 -23.06 -0.87 -8.54
N GLY A 29 -22.02 -0.05 -8.65
CA GLY A 29 -21.09 0.20 -7.57
C GLY A 29 -20.81 1.68 -7.34
N LEU A 30 -20.37 1.99 -6.13
CA LEU A 30 -19.95 3.32 -5.73
C LEU A 30 -18.47 3.30 -5.38
N ILE A 31 -17.70 4.21 -5.97
CA ILE A 31 -16.35 4.54 -5.54
C ILE A 31 -16.43 5.74 -4.61
N HIS A 32 -16.00 5.56 -3.36
CA HIS A 32 -15.90 6.67 -2.41
C HIS A 32 -14.71 7.58 -2.76
N ILE A 33 -14.79 8.89 -2.48
CA ILE A 33 -13.72 9.86 -2.79
C ILE A 33 -12.33 9.43 -2.27
N SER A 34 -12.29 8.81 -1.09
CA SER A 34 -11.05 8.30 -0.46
C SER A 34 -10.44 7.09 -1.16
N GLU A 35 -11.20 6.42 -2.02
CA GLU A 35 -10.81 5.21 -2.75
C GLU A 35 -10.48 5.48 -4.22
N ILE A 36 -10.55 6.75 -4.66
CA ILE A 36 -10.20 7.14 -6.05
C ILE A 36 -8.68 7.17 -6.24
N ARG A 37 -7.93 7.79 -5.32
CA ARG A 37 -6.46 7.89 -5.35
C ARG A 37 -5.85 7.99 -3.96
N THR A 38 -4.57 7.67 -3.85
CA THR A 38 -3.77 7.93 -2.65
C THR A 38 -3.38 9.41 -2.57
N GLY A 39 -4.16 10.22 -1.84
CA GLY A 39 -3.86 11.64 -1.62
C GLY A 39 -5.10 12.49 -1.42
N PHE A 40 -4.92 13.81 -1.35
CA PHE A 40 -6.02 14.76 -1.34
C PHE A 40 -6.46 15.07 -2.77
N ILE A 41 -7.77 15.00 -3.02
CA ILE A 41 -8.38 15.34 -4.31
C ILE A 41 -9.22 16.60 -4.10
N GLU A 42 -8.83 17.70 -4.74
CA GLU A 42 -9.59 18.96 -4.71
C GLU A 42 -10.84 18.86 -5.59
N ASN A 43 -10.69 18.34 -6.81
CA ASN A 43 -11.76 18.22 -7.80
C ASN A 43 -11.86 16.79 -8.34
N ILE A 44 -12.94 16.07 -8.00
CA ILE A 44 -13.19 14.71 -8.53
C ILE A 44 -13.36 14.74 -10.06
N HIS A 45 -13.96 15.80 -10.61
CA HIS A 45 -14.19 15.95 -12.04
C HIS A 45 -12.91 16.02 -12.90
N GLU A 46 -11.78 16.36 -12.30
CA GLU A 46 -10.49 16.31 -12.99
C GLU A 46 -9.88 14.91 -12.96
N ALA A 47 -10.18 14.15 -11.91
CA ALA A 47 -9.65 12.80 -11.70
C ALA A 47 -10.43 11.73 -12.48
N LEU A 48 -11.73 11.92 -12.66
CA LEU A 48 -12.65 10.98 -13.32
C LEU A 48 -13.56 11.72 -14.28
N LYS A 49 -13.85 11.12 -15.45
CA LYS A 49 -14.85 11.64 -16.38
C LYS A 49 -16.08 10.75 -16.40
N VAL A 50 -17.24 11.39 -16.54
CA VAL A 50 -18.47 10.66 -16.86
C VAL A 50 -18.26 9.96 -18.19
N ASP A 51 -18.78 8.74 -18.31
CA ASP A 51 -18.71 7.90 -19.49
C ASP A 51 -17.36 7.20 -19.75
N GLU A 52 -16.38 7.39 -18.87
CA GLU A 52 -15.06 6.75 -18.96
C GLU A 52 -15.09 5.30 -18.46
N GLU A 53 -14.34 4.43 -19.14
CA GLU A 53 -14.09 3.06 -18.66
C GLU A 53 -12.95 3.05 -17.64
N VAL A 54 -13.21 2.48 -16.46
CA VAL A 54 -12.25 2.37 -15.37
C VAL A 54 -12.13 0.95 -14.87
N GLN A 55 -10.93 0.58 -14.45
CA GLN A 55 -10.70 -0.67 -13.74
C GLN A 55 -10.82 -0.42 -12.23
N VAL A 56 -11.60 -1.26 -11.57
CA VAL A 56 -11.94 -1.12 -10.15
C VAL A 56 -11.80 -2.46 -9.44
N GLN A 57 -11.53 -2.41 -8.14
CA GLN A 57 -11.55 -3.58 -7.28
C GLN A 57 -12.71 -3.53 -6.30
N VAL A 58 -13.36 -4.68 -6.08
CA VAL A 58 -14.44 -4.82 -5.11
C VAL A 58 -13.85 -4.83 -3.69
N VAL A 59 -14.20 -3.83 -2.89
CA VAL A 59 -13.80 -3.75 -1.48
C VAL A 59 -14.84 -4.41 -0.58
N ASP A 60 -16.12 -4.16 -0.87
CA ASP A 60 -17.23 -4.67 -0.10
C ASP A 60 -18.43 -4.94 -1.02
N LEU A 61 -19.25 -5.92 -0.65
CA LEU A 61 -20.41 -6.36 -1.41
C LEU A 61 -21.61 -6.49 -0.48
N ASP A 62 -22.67 -5.73 -0.77
CA ASP A 62 -23.97 -5.92 -0.12
C ASP A 62 -24.84 -6.85 -0.97
N GLU A 63 -24.95 -8.10 -0.54
CA GLU A 63 -25.74 -9.14 -1.21
C GLU A 63 -27.25 -8.85 -1.18
N PHE A 64 -27.74 -8.00 -0.27
CA PHE A 64 -29.18 -7.70 -0.16
C PHE A 64 -29.63 -6.63 -1.15
N THR A 65 -28.79 -5.61 -1.38
CA THR A 65 -29.13 -4.50 -2.27
C THR A 65 -28.48 -4.60 -3.65
N GLY A 66 -27.55 -5.55 -3.86
CA GLY A 66 -26.79 -5.69 -5.10
C GLY A 66 -25.83 -4.52 -5.34
N LYS A 67 -25.49 -3.76 -4.29
CA LYS A 67 -24.57 -2.63 -4.36
C LYS A 67 -23.19 -3.04 -3.91
N ALA A 68 -22.19 -2.52 -4.59
CA ALA A 68 -20.80 -2.78 -4.25
C ALA A 68 -20.03 -1.51 -3.94
N SER A 69 -19.14 -1.59 -2.94
CA SER A 69 -18.14 -0.56 -2.69
C SER A 69 -16.88 -0.89 -3.50
N LEU A 70 -16.47 0.06 -4.33
CA LEU A 70 -15.40 -0.10 -5.29
C LEU A 70 -14.20 0.80 -4.93
N SER A 71 -12.99 0.35 -5.28
CA SER A 71 -11.77 1.14 -5.11
C SER A 71 -10.89 1.10 -6.35
N ILE A 72 -10.36 2.26 -6.73
CA ILE A 72 -9.31 2.42 -7.75
C ILE A 72 -7.94 2.42 -7.07
N ARG A 73 -7.84 2.99 -5.87
CA ARG A 73 -6.60 3.15 -5.10
C ARG A 73 -5.84 1.84 -4.92
N THR A 74 -6.53 0.75 -4.60
CA THR A 74 -5.87 -0.54 -4.33
C THR A 74 -5.08 -1.06 -5.55
N LEU A 75 -5.49 -0.68 -6.77
CA LEU A 75 -4.75 -1.01 -8.00
C LEU A 75 -3.46 -0.20 -8.15
N GLU A 76 -3.41 1.02 -7.59
CA GLU A 76 -2.19 1.84 -7.56
C GLU A 76 -1.18 1.31 -6.55
N GLU A 77 -1.64 0.89 -5.36
CA GLU A 77 -0.77 0.40 -4.28
C GLU A 77 0.03 -0.86 -4.66
N GLU A 78 -0.56 -1.77 -5.45
CA GLU A 78 0.15 -2.95 -5.96
C GLU A 78 1.38 -2.60 -6.82
N LYS A 79 1.41 -1.44 -7.47
CA LYS A 79 2.57 -1.00 -8.27
C LYS A 79 3.74 -0.55 -7.38
N HIS A 80 3.48 -0.18 -6.13
CA HIS A 80 4.50 0.19 -5.15
C HIS A 80 5.14 -1.04 -4.49
N GLN A 81 5.52 -2.05 -5.28
CA GLN A 81 6.48 -3.04 -4.80
C GLN A 81 7.83 -2.34 -4.72
N PHE A 82 8.24 -1.97 -3.50
CA PHE A 82 9.60 -1.51 -3.27
C PHE A 82 10.54 -2.53 -3.92
N PRO A 83 11.44 -2.11 -4.85
CA PRO A 83 12.42 -3.03 -5.40
C PRO A 83 13.13 -3.63 -4.19
N ARG A 84 13.08 -4.97 -4.05
CA ARG A 84 13.75 -5.67 -2.94
C ARG A 84 15.13 -5.05 -2.82
N ARG A 85 15.38 -4.32 -1.73
CA ARG A 85 16.64 -3.59 -1.55
C ARG A 85 17.74 -4.57 -1.90
N ARG A 86 18.52 -4.26 -2.94
CA ARG A 86 19.73 -5.02 -3.27
C ARG A 86 20.45 -5.17 -1.94
N ARG A 87 20.55 -6.40 -1.42
CA ARG A 87 21.21 -6.60 -0.13
C ARG A 87 22.59 -5.94 -0.27
N PHE A 88 22.87 -4.97 0.58
CA PHE A 88 24.19 -4.31 0.59
C PHE A 88 25.29 -5.35 0.87
N SER A 89 24.92 -6.45 1.55
CA SER A 89 25.71 -7.66 1.69
C SER A 89 25.63 -8.51 0.42
N SER A 90 26.75 -8.64 -0.29
CA SER A 90 26.96 -9.71 -1.24
C SER A 90 26.97 -11.07 -0.52
N ASP A 91 26.17 -12.04 -0.96
CA ASP A 91 26.22 -13.43 -0.43
C ASP A 91 27.61 -14.09 -0.61
N ARG A 92 28.52 -13.47 -1.38
CA ARG A 92 29.91 -13.90 -1.59
C ARG A 92 30.85 -13.67 -0.40
N PHE A 93 30.53 -12.74 0.51
CA PHE A 93 31.35 -12.51 1.69
C PHE A 93 30.46 -12.29 2.91
N ASN A 94 30.39 -13.30 3.79
CA ASN A 94 29.61 -13.25 5.02
C ASN A 94 30.38 -12.52 6.14
N TYR A 95 30.69 -11.23 5.92
CA TYR A 95 31.38 -10.40 6.91
C TYR A 95 30.43 -9.70 7.90
N GLY A 96 29.18 -10.14 8.02
CA GLY A 96 28.08 -9.49 8.77
C GLY A 96 28.46 -8.95 10.16
N PHE A 97 28.16 -9.69 11.24
CA PHE A 97 28.53 -9.29 12.60
C PHE A 97 29.88 -9.88 13.06
N ALA A 98 30.62 -10.54 12.16
CA ALA A 98 31.91 -11.16 12.49
C ALA A 98 32.97 -10.16 13.00
N PRO A 99 33.10 -8.94 12.45
CA PRO A 99 34.00 -7.92 12.99
C PRO A 99 33.62 -7.50 14.41
N LEU A 100 32.33 -7.32 14.68
CA LEU A 100 31.80 -6.99 16.00
C LEU A 100 32.06 -8.11 16.99
N LYS A 101 31.78 -9.38 16.62
CA LYS A 101 32.06 -10.55 17.47
C LYS A 101 33.53 -10.64 17.86
N ARG A 102 34.47 -10.29 16.96
CA ARG A 102 35.91 -10.25 17.25
C ARG A 102 36.29 -9.13 18.22
N MET A 103 35.63 -7.98 18.13
CA MET A 103 35.95 -6.80 18.94
C MET A 103 35.26 -6.79 20.31
N MET A 104 34.13 -7.47 20.45
CA MET A 104 33.32 -7.52 21.68
C MET A 104 34.13 -7.79 22.96
N PRO A 105 35.04 -8.78 23.03
CA PRO A 105 35.80 -9.05 24.25
C PRO A 105 36.73 -7.91 24.67
N ILE A 106 37.25 -7.15 23.70
CA ILE A 106 38.14 -6.00 23.94
C ILE A 106 37.31 -4.86 24.54
N TRP A 107 36.20 -4.52 23.89
CA TRP A 107 35.29 -3.47 24.36
C TRP A 107 34.68 -3.78 25.72
N THR A 108 34.34 -5.04 26.01
CA THR A 108 33.85 -5.43 27.35
C THR A 108 34.93 -5.20 28.41
N LYS A 109 36.20 -5.53 28.12
CA LYS A 109 37.31 -5.30 29.06
C LYS A 109 37.56 -3.81 29.28
N GLU A 110 37.58 -3.02 28.21
CA GLU A 110 37.76 -1.56 28.28
C GLU A 110 36.62 -0.90 29.06
N ALA A 111 35.37 -1.30 28.82
CA ALA A 111 34.20 -0.79 29.53
C ALA A 111 34.26 -1.11 31.03
N LEU A 112 34.64 -2.34 31.40
CA LEU A 112 34.82 -2.73 32.81
C LEU A 112 35.95 -1.93 33.48
N GLN A 113 37.06 -1.68 32.78
CA GLN A 113 38.16 -0.85 33.30
C GLN A 113 37.71 0.60 33.52
N HIS A 114 36.97 1.17 32.57
CA HIS A 114 36.43 2.52 32.67
C HIS A 114 35.46 2.66 33.85
N LEU A 115 34.55 1.71 34.04
CA LEU A 115 33.62 1.69 35.17
C LEU A 115 34.34 1.56 36.52
N LYS A 116 35.40 0.75 36.61
CA LYS A 116 36.22 0.67 37.82
C LYS A 116 36.94 1.98 38.12
N LYS A 117 37.44 2.67 37.09
CA LYS A 117 38.13 3.95 37.22
C LYS A 117 37.19 5.09 37.65
N GLN A 118 35.92 5.06 37.23
CA GLN A 118 34.91 6.04 37.65
C GLN A 118 34.41 5.84 39.09
N LYS A 119 34.55 4.62 39.63
CA LYS A 119 34.05 4.26 40.97
C LYS A 119 35.08 4.53 42.09
N ASN A 120 36.33 4.81 41.73
CA ASN A 120 37.39 5.32 42.61
C ASN A 120 37.51 6.82 42.45
#